data_AF-A0A845M6Z1-F1
#
_entry.id   AF-A0A845M6Z1-F1
#
_cell.length_a   1.000
_cell.length_b   1.000
_cell.length_c   1.000
_cell.angle_alpha   90.00
_cell.angle_beta   90.00
_cell.angle_gamma   90.00
#
_symmetry.space_group_name_H-M   'P 1'
#
loop_
_entity.id
_entity.type
_entity.pdbx_description
1 polymer ?
#
loop_
_entity_poly.entity_id
_entity_poly.type
_entity_poly.pdbx_seq_one_letter_code
_entity_poly.pdbx_strand_id
1 'polypeptide(L)' 'MRDEIDRPVPCETTDVYGSDAIALMMRELGTPYVALNPGSSFRGLHDSIVNHLGNRDPKMLLC' A
#
# COMPACT_ATOMS: atom_id res chain seq x y z
N MET A 1 10.73 5.38 -24.04
CA MET A 1 11.20 6.15 -22.86
C MET A 1 10.32 5.79 -21.67
N ARG A 2 10.53 4.62 -21.07
CA ARG A 2 9.86 4.16 -19.84
C ARG A 2 10.87 3.52 -18.88
N ASP A 3 12.12 4.01 -18.89
CA ASP A 3 13.23 3.30 -18.25
C ASP A 3 13.70 3.87 -16.92
N GLU A 4 13.14 4.97 -16.42
CA GLU A 4 13.43 5.42 -15.05
C GLU A 4 12.13 5.82 -14.35
N ILE A 5 11.34 4.83 -13.95
CA ILE A 5 10.38 5.03 -12.87
C ILE A 5 11.20 5.06 -11.60
N ASP A 6 11.26 6.22 -10.94
CA ASP A 6 11.84 6.35 -9.60
C ASP A 6 11.14 5.35 -8.67
N ARG A 7 11.94 4.44 -8.09
CA ARG A 7 11.46 3.40 -7.19
C ARG A 7 12.12 3.62 -5.83
N PRO A 8 11.36 3.49 -4.74
CA PRO A 8 11.93 3.60 -3.41
C PRO A 8 13.04 2.56 -3.24
N VAL A 9 14.15 2.97 -2.63
CA VAL A 9 15.22 2.06 -2.22
C VAL A 9 14.64 1.08 -1.20
N PRO A 10 14.84 -0.24 -1.36
CA PRO A 10 14.39 -1.19 -0.36
C PRO A 10 15.03 -0.89 0.99
N CYS A 11 14.22 -0.83 2.04
CA CYS A 11 14.67 -0.74 3.42
C CYS A 11 14.15 -1.93 4.23
N GLU A 12 14.88 -2.31 5.27
CA GLU A 12 14.39 -3.29 6.22
C GLU A 12 13.24 -2.70 7.03
N THR A 13 12.14 -3.44 7.15
CA THR A 13 11.02 -3.07 8.01
C THR A 13 11.39 -3.35 9.46
N THR A 14 11.67 -2.31 10.23
CA THR A 14 12.05 -2.43 11.66
C THR A 14 10.84 -2.41 12.60
N ASP A 15 9.73 -1.80 12.17
CA ASP A 15 8.53 -1.59 12.96
C ASP A 15 7.27 -1.87 12.12
N VAL A 16 6.16 -2.19 12.79
CA VAL A 16 4.85 -2.42 12.15
C VAL A 16 3.81 -1.42 12.66
N TYR A 17 2.93 -0.99 11.78
CA TYR A 17 1.80 -0.12 12.08
C TYR A 17 0.50 -0.92 12.13
N GLY A 18 -0.48 -0.45 12.91
CA GLY A 18 -1.81 -1.09 12.96
C GLY A 18 -2.51 -1.15 11.58
N SER A 19 -2.19 -0.22 10.67
CA SER A 19 -2.66 -0.24 9.29
C SER A 19 -2.10 -1.39 8.46
N ASP A 20 -0.93 -1.93 8.80
CA ASP A 20 -0.33 -3.07 8.09
C ASP A 20 -1.20 -4.31 8.25
N ALA A 21 -1.70 -4.55 9.47
CA ALA A 21 -2.63 -5.64 9.76
C ALA A 21 -3.92 -5.53 8.93
N ILE A 22 -4.45 -4.31 8.76
CA ILE A 22 -5.64 -4.06 7.93
C ILE A 22 -5.34 -4.34 6.45
N ALA A 23 -4.20 -3.87 5.94
CA ALA A 23 -3.79 -4.09 4.57
C ALA A 23 -3.59 -5.60 4.28
N LEU A 24 -2.93 -6.32 5.19
CA LEU A 24 -2.75 -7.78 5.09
C LEU A 24 -4.10 -8.51 5.13
N MET A 25 -5.03 -8.11 6.00
CA MET A 25 -6.37 -8.69 6.01
C MET A 25 -7.07 -8.53 4.65
N MET A 26 -6.96 -7.35 4.01
CA MET A 26 -7.53 -7.15 2.67
C MET A 26 -6.93 -8.11 1.63
N ARG A 27 -5.62 -8.38 1.70
CA ARG A 27 -4.93 -9.37 0.85
C ARG A 27 -5.45 -10.79 1.12
N GLU A 28 -5.54 -11.20 2.39
CA GLU A 28 -6.01 -12.54 2.77
C GLU A 28 -7.46 -12.78 2.38
N LEU A 29 -8.29 -11.74 2.40
CA LEU A 29 -9.67 -11.79 1.90
C LEU A 29 -9.76 -11.83 0.36
N GLY A 30 -8.62 -11.76 -0.35
CA GLY A 30 -8.57 -11.80 -1.80
C GLY A 30 -9.14 -10.55 -2.47
N THR A 31 -9.05 -9.38 -1.81
CA THR A 31 -9.52 -8.12 -2.39
C THR A 31 -8.51 -7.64 -3.45
N PRO A 32 -8.85 -7.59 -4.75
CA PRO A 32 -7.87 -7.26 -5.79
C PRO A 32 -7.64 -5.75 -5.94
N TYR A 33 -8.64 -4.94 -5.59
CA TYR A 33 -8.61 -3.48 -5.74
C TYR A 33 -9.22 -2.77 -4.53
N VAL A 34 -8.64 -1.62 -4.17
CA VAL A 34 -9.19 -0.72 -3.15
C VAL A 34 -9.29 0.67 -3.77
N ALA A 35 -10.51 1.17 -3.95
CA ALA A 35 -10.75 2.55 -4.38
C ALA A 35 -10.63 3.48 -3.17
N LEU A 36 -9.70 4.42 -3.23
CA LEU A 36 -9.38 5.25 -2.07
C LEU A 36 -8.83 6.61 -2.48
N ASN A 37 -9.46 7.67 -1.94
CA ASN A 37 -9.04 9.05 -2.14
C ASN A 37 -7.91 9.42 -1.16
N PRO A 38 -6.75 9.93 -1.63
CA PRO A 38 -5.70 10.52 -0.80
C PRO A 38 -6.21 11.45 0.30
N GLY A 39 -5.94 11.09 1.56
CA GLY A 39 -6.34 11.90 2.71
C GLY A 39 -5.61 11.56 4.00
N SER A 40 -5.51 12.55 4.89
CA SER A 40 -4.83 12.39 6.19
C SER A 40 -5.48 11.32 7.06
N SER A 41 -6.81 11.20 7.03
CA SER A 41 -7.58 10.21 7.81
C SER A 41 -7.20 8.76 7.47
N PHE A 42 -6.80 8.48 6.23
CA PHE A 42 -6.40 7.15 5.78
C PHE A 42 -4.91 7.02 5.52
N ARG A 43 -4.09 8.03 5.89
CA ARG A 43 -2.67 8.09 5.54
C ARG A 43 -1.92 6.80 5.89
N GLY A 44 -2.15 6.24 7.08
CA GLY A 44 -1.52 4.97 7.48
C GLY A 44 -1.89 3.81 6.56
N LEU A 45 -3.16 3.69 6.18
CA LEU A 45 -3.61 2.64 5.27
C LEU A 45 -3.04 2.81 3.85
N HIS A 46 -2.95 4.06 3.35
CA HIS A 46 -2.27 4.34 2.09
C HIS A 46 -0.82 3.86 2.12
N ASP A 47 -0.10 4.21 3.19
CA ASP A 47 1.30 3.87 3.37
C ASP A 47 1.50 2.35 3.40
N SER A 48 0.67 1.63 4.17
CA SER A 48 0.70 0.17 4.23
C SER A 48 0.39 -0.47 2.87
N ILE A 49 -0.60 0.01 2.11
CA ILE A 49 -0.90 -0.56 0.79
C ILE A 49 0.26 -0.34 -0.19
N VAL A 50 0.86 0.85 -0.18
CA VAL A 50 1.92 1.22 -1.15
C VAL A 50 3.29 0.67 -0.75
N ASN A 51 3.72 0.91 0.47
CA ASN A 51 5.08 0.63 0.93
C ASN A 51 5.21 -0.75 1.58
N HIS A 52 4.20 -1.19 2.38
CA HIS A 52 4.25 -2.51 3.00
C HIS A 52 3.82 -3.64 2.04
N LEU A 53 2.78 -3.42 1.23
CA LEU A 53 2.25 -4.43 0.30
C LEU A 53 2.70 -4.29 -1.16
N GLY A 54 3.35 -3.17 -1.51
CA GLY A 54 3.87 -2.94 -2.86
C GLY A 54 2.79 -2.60 -3.91
N ASN A 55 1.59 -2.19 -3.49
CA ASN A 55 0.48 -1.76 -4.36
C ASN A 55 0.09 -2.78 -5.46
N ARG A 56 0.15 -4.08 -5.15
CA ARG A 56 -0.24 -5.15 -6.09
C ARG A 56 -1.49 -5.90 -5.66
N ASP A 57 -1.53 -6.38 -4.42
CA ASP A 57 -2.57 -7.26 -3.91
C ASP A 57 -2.91 -6.83 -2.47
N PRO A 58 -3.83 -5.87 -2.25
CA PRO A 58 -4.64 -5.13 -3.23
C PRO A 58 -3.88 -4.01 -3.98
N LYS A 59 -4.38 -3.65 -5.18
CA LYS A 59 -3.96 -2.43 -5.90
C LYS A 59 -4.88 -1.25 -5.58
N MET A 60 -4.30 -0.12 -5.20
CA MET A 60 -5.03 1.12 -4.94
C MET A 60 -5.48 1.78 -6.26
N LEU A 61 -6.75 2.18 -6.31
CA LEU A 61 -7.32 3.01 -7.37
C LEU A 61 -7.52 4.42 -6.82
N LEU A 62 -6.89 5.41 -7.46
CA LEU A 62 -7.04 6.81 -7.10
C LEU A 62 -8.38 7.33 -7.64
N CYS A 63 -9.12 8.00 -6.78
CA CYS A 63 -10.45 8.55 -7.06
C CYS A 63 -10.64 9.90 -6.38
#